data_AF-A0A933JXJ5-F1
#
_entry.id   AF-A0A933JXJ5-F1
#
_cell.length_a   1.000
_cell.length_b   1.000
_cell.length_c   1.000
_cell.angle_alpha   90.00
_cell.angle_beta   90.00
_cell.angle_gamma   90.00
#
_symmetry.space_group_name_H-M   'P 1'
#
loop_
_entity.id
_entity.type
_entity.pdbx_description
1 polymer ?
#
loop_
_entity_poly.entity_id
_entity_poly.type
_entity_poly.pdbx_seq_one_letter_code
_entity_poly.pdbx_strand_id
1 'polypeptide(L)'
;MQRWVHVDRSVESRSGDLRIVAVADTHSKIHSDGISRISALKPDCILHGGDIGDLRVLDELAEVAPVLAVRGNIDGLEMPDSMAIDVLDEGRRALRVLLLHIALAGPRVRADARKLAKKLDADLIVCGHSHVPFAGRDRGITVFNPGSIGPRRFTLPIIFGELTVSRARVDVRHVDCETGLKWMPPGRISAPGANETEPSRDDDEPRRTR
;
A
#
# COMPACT_ATOMS: atom_id res chain seq x y z
N MET A 1 20.31 -13.85 13.68
CA MET A 1 19.17 -13.24 14.42
C MET A 1 18.32 -12.56 13.36
N GLN A 2 17.10 -13.02 13.12
CA GLN A 2 16.27 -12.52 12.02
C GLN A 2 15.96 -11.04 12.25
N ARG A 3 16.46 -10.14 11.37
CA ARG A 3 16.39 -8.68 11.54
C ARG A 3 15.00 -8.09 11.28
N TRP A 4 14.05 -8.93 10.86
CA TRP A 4 12.72 -8.60 10.31
C TRP A 4 11.59 -8.68 11.33
N VAL A 5 11.84 -9.31 12.47
CA VAL A 5 10.84 -9.46 13.53
C VAL A 5 10.98 -8.28 14.47
N HIS A 6 10.44 -7.13 14.07
CA HIS A 6 10.39 -5.99 14.97
C HIS A 6 9.36 -6.26 16.09
N VAL A 7 9.84 -6.14 17.32
CA VAL A 7 9.05 -6.20 18.56
C VAL A 7 8.23 -4.92 18.73
N ASP A 8 8.69 -3.83 18.11
CA ASP A 8 8.00 -2.56 18.04
C ASP A 8 7.18 -2.50 16.75
N ARG A 9 5.87 -2.33 16.89
CA ARG A 9 4.91 -2.26 15.79
C ARG A 9 4.58 -0.80 15.46
N SER A 10 5.51 0.11 15.75
CA SER A 10 5.38 1.51 15.41
C SER A 10 6.42 1.97 14.39
N VAL A 11 6.04 2.93 13.55
CA VAL A 11 6.91 3.57 12.57
C VAL A 11 6.83 5.07 12.82
N GLU A 12 7.98 5.73 13.00
CA GLU A 12 8.06 7.18 13.25
C GLU A 12 8.98 7.85 12.23
N SER A 13 8.61 9.07 11.84
CA SER A 13 9.34 9.87 10.85
C SER A 13 10.69 10.33 11.39
N ARG A 14 11.71 10.33 10.53
CA ARG A 14 13.04 10.88 10.86
C ARG A 14 13.17 12.38 10.55
N SER A 15 12.28 12.96 9.74
CA SER A 15 12.11 14.40 9.52
C SER A 15 11.05 14.67 8.43
N GLY A 16 9.90 15.24 8.80
CA GLY A 16 8.85 15.64 7.85
C GLY A 16 7.85 14.53 7.48
N ASP A 17 7.27 14.61 6.28
CA ASP A 17 6.29 13.63 5.76
C ASP A 17 6.89 12.21 5.79
N LEU A 18 6.18 11.28 6.42
CA LEU A 18 6.62 9.91 6.63
C LEU A 18 6.41 9.10 5.35
N ARG A 19 7.45 8.36 4.94
CA ARG A 19 7.46 7.61 3.68
C ARG A 19 7.55 6.12 3.93
N ILE A 20 6.52 5.40 3.53
CA ILE A 20 6.46 3.94 3.63
C ILE A 20 6.46 3.36 2.22
N VAL A 21 7.26 2.33 2.01
CA VAL A 21 7.17 1.52 0.79
C VAL A 21 6.42 0.23 1.11
N ALA A 22 5.43 -0.12 0.29
CA ALA A 22 4.73 -1.39 0.38
C ALA A 22 5.13 -2.28 -0.79
N VAL A 23 5.52 -3.52 -0.49
CA VAL A 23 5.85 -4.57 -1.45
C VAL A 23 5.04 -5.82 -1.12
N ALA A 24 4.84 -6.69 -2.10
CA ALA A 24 4.26 -8.01 -1.90
C ALA A 24 4.67 -8.93 -3.05
N ASP A 25 4.38 -10.22 -2.90
CA ASP A 25 4.46 -11.21 -3.97
C ASP A 25 5.86 -11.20 -4.63
N THR A 26 6.91 -11.26 -3.82
CA THR A 26 8.30 -11.28 -4.32
C THR A 26 8.69 -12.65 -4.85
N HIS A 27 8.09 -13.76 -4.38
CA HIS A 27 8.33 -15.12 -4.89
C HIS A 27 9.84 -15.42 -5.05
N SER A 28 10.60 -15.15 -3.99
CA SER A 28 12.06 -15.35 -3.85
C SER A 28 12.95 -14.40 -4.64
N LYS A 29 12.41 -13.40 -5.35
CA LYS A 29 13.22 -12.50 -6.18
C LYS A 29 12.57 -11.14 -6.39
N ILE A 30 13.30 -10.05 -6.13
CA ILE A 30 12.86 -8.71 -6.50
C ILE A 30 13.29 -8.40 -7.95
N HIS A 31 12.52 -7.55 -8.65
CA HIS A 31 12.95 -6.95 -9.91
C HIS A 31 14.36 -6.36 -9.83
N SER A 32 15.16 -6.43 -10.90
CA SER A 32 16.56 -5.98 -10.88
C SER A 32 16.73 -4.52 -10.45
N ASP A 33 15.78 -3.66 -10.83
CA ASP A 33 15.77 -2.24 -10.46
C ASP A 33 14.94 -1.95 -9.20
N GLY A 34 14.31 -2.97 -8.60
CA GLY A 34 13.38 -2.78 -7.48
C GLY A 34 14.08 -2.17 -6.26
N ILE A 35 15.20 -2.76 -5.84
CA ILE A 35 15.97 -2.30 -4.68
C ILE A 35 16.49 -0.89 -4.88
N SER A 36 17.10 -0.59 -6.03
CA SER A 36 17.67 0.75 -6.30
C SER A 36 16.59 1.83 -6.34
N ARG A 37 15.41 1.53 -6.91
CA ARG A 37 14.26 2.45 -6.92
C ARG A 37 13.68 2.67 -5.52
N ILE A 38 13.52 1.61 -4.72
CA ILE A 38 13.06 1.73 -3.33
C ILE A 38 14.07 2.57 -2.52
N SER A 39 15.36 2.30 -2.68
CA SER A 39 16.43 3.03 -2.00
C SER A 39 16.43 4.52 -2.34
N ALA A 40 16.19 4.87 -3.61
CA ALA A 40 16.09 6.25 -4.07
C ALA A 40 14.96 7.04 -3.38
N LEU A 41 13.89 6.35 -2.94
CA LEU A 41 12.80 6.96 -2.19
C LEU A 41 13.17 7.28 -0.75
N LYS A 42 14.21 6.65 -0.17
CA LYS A 42 14.60 6.78 1.24
C LYS A 42 13.44 6.53 2.21
N PRO A 43 12.78 5.36 2.14
CA PRO A 43 11.64 5.07 3.01
C PRO A 43 12.06 4.99 4.49
N ASP A 44 11.18 5.44 5.37
CA ASP A 44 11.30 5.24 6.82
C ASP A 44 11.03 3.78 7.21
N CYS A 45 10.20 3.09 6.44
CA CYS A 45 9.87 1.67 6.63
C CYS A 45 9.40 1.02 5.33
N ILE A 46 9.58 -0.30 5.24
CA ILE A 46 9.05 -1.17 4.18
C ILE A 46 8.04 -2.15 4.78
N LEU A 47 6.86 -2.26 4.17
CA LEU A 47 5.84 -3.25 4.51
C LEU A 47 5.84 -4.36 3.45
N HIS A 48 6.00 -5.62 3.86
CA HIS A 48 5.89 -6.77 2.97
C HIS A 48 4.58 -7.53 3.21
N GLY A 49 3.68 -7.50 2.22
CA GLY A 49 2.36 -8.12 2.25
C GLY A 49 2.33 -9.63 2.05
N GLY A 50 3.41 -10.36 2.37
CA GLY A 50 3.52 -11.82 2.16
C GLY A 50 3.83 -12.28 0.73
N ASP A 51 3.90 -13.61 0.58
CA ASP A 51 4.42 -14.34 -0.58
C ASP A 51 5.87 -13.97 -0.88
N ILE A 52 6.70 -14.15 0.15
CA ILE A 52 8.12 -13.80 0.15
C ILE A 52 8.94 -14.88 -0.56
N GLY A 53 8.72 -16.15 -0.23
CA GLY A 53 9.56 -17.25 -0.70
C GLY A 53 10.89 -17.29 0.07
N ASP A 54 12.02 -17.05 -0.62
CA ASP A 54 13.34 -17.00 0.02
C ASP A 54 13.46 -15.78 0.96
N LEU A 55 13.71 -16.03 2.25
CA LEU A 55 13.84 -14.97 3.27
C LEU A 55 15.01 -14.02 3.03
N ARG A 56 15.97 -14.35 2.15
CA ARG A 56 17.01 -13.40 1.69
C ARG A 56 16.43 -12.15 1.05
N VAL A 57 15.22 -12.23 0.50
CA VAL A 57 14.49 -11.06 0.00
C VAL A 57 14.27 -10.04 1.12
N LEU A 58 13.96 -10.50 2.33
CA LEU A 58 13.85 -9.59 3.47
C LEU A 58 15.22 -9.01 3.78
N ASP A 59 16.28 -9.84 3.81
CA ASP A 59 17.67 -9.41 3.99
C ASP A 59 18.06 -8.24 3.07
N GLU A 60 17.78 -8.34 1.78
CA GLU A 60 18.01 -7.27 0.80
C GLU A 60 17.19 -6.00 1.10
N LEU A 61 15.95 -6.14 1.59
CA LEU A 61 15.07 -5.00 1.87
C LEU A 61 15.50 -4.18 3.11
N ALA A 62 15.99 -4.77 4.21
CA ALA A 62 16.55 -3.93 5.32
C ALA A 62 18.01 -3.55 5.20
N GLU A 63 18.66 -3.85 4.07
CA GLU A 63 19.77 -2.99 3.68
C GLU A 63 19.28 -1.57 3.32
N VAL A 64 18.00 -1.43 2.92
CA VAL A 64 17.40 -0.14 2.58
C VAL A 64 16.72 0.54 3.76
N ALA A 65 15.77 -0.14 4.42
CA ALA A 65 15.01 0.42 5.55
C ALA A 65 14.40 -0.68 6.43
N PRO A 66 14.01 -0.41 7.69
CA PRO A 66 13.32 -1.38 8.54
C PRO A 66 12.13 -2.05 7.83
N VAL A 67 12.01 -3.37 7.92
CA VAL A 67 10.96 -4.13 7.21
C VAL A 67 10.02 -4.79 8.19
N LEU A 68 8.71 -4.61 7.98
CA LEU A 68 7.64 -5.31 8.66
C LEU A 68 6.96 -6.25 7.66
N ALA A 69 6.92 -7.55 7.97
CA ALA A 69 6.43 -8.56 7.04
C ALA A 69 5.39 -9.48 7.70
N VAL A 70 4.43 -9.92 6.89
CA VAL A 70 3.48 -11.00 7.22
C VAL A 70 3.71 -12.17 6.26
N ARG A 71 3.32 -13.38 6.65
CA ARG A 71 3.33 -14.54 5.74
C ARG A 71 2.24 -14.42 4.68
N GLY A 72 2.55 -14.89 3.49
CA GLY A 72 1.59 -15.27 2.46
C GLY A 72 1.34 -16.77 2.40
N ASN A 73 0.84 -17.22 1.26
CA ASN A 73 0.52 -18.61 0.99
C ASN A 73 1.75 -19.52 0.94
N ILE A 74 2.88 -19.02 0.41
CA ILE A 74 4.10 -19.81 0.20
C ILE A 74 5.12 -19.71 1.34
N ASP A 75 4.83 -18.91 2.37
CA ASP A 75 5.76 -18.61 3.46
C ASP A 75 5.57 -19.57 4.65
N GLY A 76 6.57 -19.62 5.54
CA GLY A 76 6.56 -20.42 6.75
C GLY A 76 5.57 -19.92 7.83
N LEU A 77 5.27 -20.78 8.81
CA LEU A 77 4.32 -20.49 9.91
C LEU A 77 4.95 -19.70 11.07
N GLU A 78 6.27 -19.54 11.06
CA GLU A 78 7.02 -18.72 12.01
C GLU A 78 6.77 -17.21 11.83
N MET A 79 6.23 -16.81 10.69
CA MET A 79 5.85 -15.43 10.38
C MET A 79 4.38 -15.16 10.78
N PRO A 80 4.03 -13.92 11.14
CA PRO A 80 2.67 -13.59 11.55
C PRO A 80 1.70 -13.56 10.36
N ASP A 81 0.48 -14.05 10.54
CA ASP A 81 -0.60 -13.97 9.52
C ASP A 81 -1.08 -12.52 9.27
N SER A 82 -1.00 -11.68 10.30
CA SER A 82 -1.36 -10.27 10.23
C SER A 82 -0.63 -9.44 11.27
N MET A 83 -0.51 -8.14 11.01
CA MET A 83 0.14 -7.19 11.90
C MET A 83 -0.62 -5.85 11.89
N ALA A 84 -0.93 -5.32 13.08
CA ALA A 84 -1.34 -3.93 13.24
C ALA A 84 -0.10 -3.08 13.49
N ILE A 85 0.05 -2.00 12.74
CA ILE A 85 1.23 -1.14 12.74
C ILE A 85 0.76 0.30 12.96
N ASP A 86 1.26 0.94 14.00
CA ASP A 86 0.98 2.33 14.31
C ASP A 86 2.00 3.24 13.63
N VAL A 87 1.55 4.04 12.69
CA VAL A 87 2.36 5.10 12.09
C VAL A 87 2.21 6.35 12.96
N LEU A 88 3.32 6.81 13.50
CA LEU A 88 3.40 7.91 14.44
C LEU A 88 3.95 9.17 13.75
N ASP A 89 3.32 10.30 14.05
CA ASP A 89 3.80 11.64 13.73
C ASP A 89 3.99 12.41 15.05
N GLU A 90 5.24 12.75 15.36
CA GLU A 90 5.64 13.41 16.62
C GLU A 90 5.07 12.70 17.88
N GLY A 91 5.24 11.38 17.95
CA GLY A 91 4.73 10.55 19.04
C GLY A 91 3.20 10.37 19.09
N ARG A 92 2.43 10.88 18.13
CA ARG A 92 0.97 10.70 18.05
C ARG A 92 0.61 9.77 16.90
N ARG A 93 -0.35 8.88 17.11
CA ARG A 93 -0.85 7.98 16.04
C ARG A 93 -1.50 8.79 14.92
N ALA A 94 -0.88 8.80 13.75
CA ALA A 94 -1.39 9.42 12.54
C ALA A 94 -2.22 8.45 11.70
N LEU A 95 -1.80 7.17 11.65
CA LEU A 95 -2.45 6.13 10.86
C LEU A 95 -2.22 4.77 11.53
N ARG A 96 -3.22 3.90 11.57
CA ARG A 96 -3.02 2.48 11.84
C ARG A 96 -3.15 1.66 10.57
N VAL A 97 -2.08 0.95 10.22
CA VAL A 97 -2.04 0.02 9.09
C VAL A 97 -2.30 -1.40 9.59
N LEU A 98 -3.25 -2.08 8.97
CA LEU A 98 -3.39 -3.53 9.07
C LEU A 98 -2.70 -4.18 7.87
N LEU A 99 -1.58 -4.85 8.13
CA LEU A 99 -0.87 -5.66 7.15
C LEU A 99 -1.38 -7.11 7.23
N LEU A 100 -1.86 -7.66 6.11
CA LEU A 100 -2.23 -9.08 5.97
C LEU A 100 -2.14 -9.49 4.49
N HIS A 101 -1.86 -10.75 4.20
CA HIS A 101 -1.67 -11.17 2.81
C HIS A 101 -2.96 -11.10 1.96
N ILE A 102 -4.07 -11.66 2.44
CA ILE A 102 -5.31 -11.78 1.67
C ILE A 102 -6.41 -10.87 2.24
N ALA A 103 -6.59 -9.68 1.66
CA ALA A 103 -7.65 -8.75 2.07
C ALA A 103 -8.78 -8.56 1.05
N LEU A 104 -8.55 -8.89 -0.22
CA LEU A 104 -9.43 -8.57 -1.33
C LEU A 104 -10.08 -9.82 -1.94
N ALA A 105 -11.31 -9.66 -2.43
CA ALA A 105 -12.02 -10.58 -3.30
C ALA A 105 -12.53 -9.78 -4.51
N GLY A 106 -11.69 -9.64 -5.53
CA GLY A 106 -11.87 -8.62 -6.57
C GLY A 106 -11.72 -7.21 -5.96
N PRO A 107 -12.62 -6.25 -6.27
CA PRO A 107 -12.54 -4.90 -5.72
C PRO A 107 -13.13 -4.76 -4.31
N ARG A 108 -13.62 -5.85 -3.70
CA ARG A 108 -14.28 -5.83 -2.39
C ARG A 108 -13.34 -6.33 -1.30
N VAL A 109 -13.39 -5.67 -0.14
CA VAL A 109 -12.68 -6.14 1.05
C VAL A 109 -13.43 -7.34 1.63
N ARG A 110 -12.68 -8.41 1.91
CA ARG A 110 -13.23 -9.64 2.48
C ARG A 110 -13.84 -9.37 3.86
N ALA A 111 -14.86 -10.15 4.22
CA ALA A 111 -15.60 -9.94 5.47
C ALA A 111 -14.73 -10.15 6.72
N ASP A 112 -13.82 -11.12 6.69
CA ASP A 112 -12.84 -11.41 7.73
C ASP A 112 -11.82 -10.26 7.89
N ALA A 113 -11.22 -9.80 6.79
CA ALA A 113 -10.29 -8.68 6.76
C ALA A 113 -10.94 -7.39 7.30
N ARG A 114 -12.17 -7.10 6.87
CA ARG A 114 -12.94 -5.94 7.37
C ARG A 114 -13.27 -6.05 8.85
N LYS A 115 -13.66 -7.24 9.33
CA LYS A 115 -13.94 -7.49 10.75
C LYS A 115 -12.67 -7.28 11.59
N LEU A 116 -11.53 -7.75 11.10
CA LEU A 116 -10.23 -7.59 11.75
C LEU A 116 -9.79 -6.12 11.78
N ALA A 117 -9.90 -5.41 10.65
CA ALA A 117 -9.60 -3.98 10.57
C ALA A 117 -10.44 -3.17 11.57
N LYS A 118 -11.76 -3.42 11.63
CA LYS A 118 -12.64 -2.78 12.60
C LYS A 118 -12.27 -3.11 14.05
N LYS A 119 -11.93 -4.38 14.34
CA LYS A 119 -11.53 -4.82 15.68
C LYS A 119 -10.25 -4.11 16.14
N LEU A 120 -9.33 -3.85 15.22
CA LEU A 120 -8.02 -3.25 15.50
C LEU A 120 -7.99 -1.73 15.33
N ASP A 121 -9.12 -1.11 14.97
CA ASP A 121 -9.21 0.31 14.64
C ASP A 121 -8.20 0.72 13.54
N ALA A 122 -8.12 -0.09 12.49
CA ALA A 122 -7.22 0.15 11.37
C ALA A 122 -7.86 1.09 10.34
N ASP A 123 -7.07 2.06 9.91
CA ASP A 123 -7.44 3.10 8.95
C ASP A 123 -7.14 2.65 7.50
N LEU A 124 -6.10 1.84 7.33
CA LEU A 124 -5.62 1.34 6.04
C LEU A 124 -5.31 -0.16 6.13
N ILE A 125 -5.74 -0.92 5.13
CA ILE A 125 -5.27 -2.29 4.91
C ILE A 125 -4.19 -2.30 3.82
N VAL A 126 -3.06 -2.93 4.07
CA VAL A 126 -2.04 -3.26 3.05
C VAL A 126 -2.02 -4.79 2.86
N CYS A 127 -2.05 -5.24 1.61
CA CYS A 127 -2.15 -6.67 1.26
C CYS A 127 -1.35 -7.07 0.01
N GLY A 128 -1.41 -8.34 -0.39
CA GLY A 128 -0.76 -8.91 -1.58
C GLY A 128 -1.66 -9.92 -2.29
N HIS A 129 -1.14 -11.11 -2.59
CA HIS A 129 -1.84 -12.33 -3.04
C HIS A 129 -2.29 -12.32 -4.50
N SER A 130 -3.04 -11.29 -4.92
CA SER A 130 -3.60 -11.28 -6.28
C SER A 130 -2.60 -10.83 -7.34
N HIS A 131 -1.47 -10.24 -6.93
CA HIS A 131 -0.56 -9.46 -7.79
C HIS A 131 -1.24 -8.26 -8.51
N VAL A 132 -2.55 -8.05 -8.33
CA VAL A 132 -3.32 -7.01 -9.01
C VAL A 132 -3.22 -5.71 -8.21
N PRO A 133 -2.62 -4.65 -8.79
CA PRO A 133 -2.52 -3.35 -8.13
C PRO A 133 -3.91 -2.83 -7.77
N PHE A 134 -4.10 -2.40 -6.52
CA PHE A 134 -5.38 -1.87 -6.06
C PHE A 134 -5.16 -0.72 -5.09
N ALA A 135 -5.90 0.38 -5.28
CA ALA A 135 -5.99 1.47 -4.33
C ALA A 135 -7.45 1.95 -4.32
N GLY A 136 -8.14 1.79 -3.19
CA GLY A 136 -9.55 2.13 -3.12
C GLY A 136 -10.12 2.03 -1.72
N ARG A 137 -11.43 2.26 -1.63
CA ARG A 137 -12.18 2.23 -0.38
C ARG A 137 -13.40 1.34 -0.53
N ASP A 138 -13.62 0.44 0.42
CA ASP A 138 -14.82 -0.40 0.48
C ASP A 138 -15.41 -0.33 1.90
N ARG A 139 -16.70 0.00 1.98
CA ARG A 139 -17.47 0.09 3.24
C ARG A 139 -16.74 0.86 4.35
N GLY A 140 -16.11 1.97 4.00
CA GLY A 140 -15.42 2.86 4.92
C GLY A 140 -13.96 2.49 5.20
N ILE A 141 -13.46 1.33 4.76
CA ILE A 141 -12.07 0.90 4.94
C ILE A 141 -11.26 1.18 3.68
N THR A 142 -10.13 1.86 3.83
CA THR A 142 -9.15 2.05 2.74
C THR A 142 -8.30 0.78 2.61
N VAL A 143 -8.05 0.35 1.38
CA VAL A 143 -7.24 -0.83 1.10
C VAL A 143 -6.30 -0.57 -0.06
N PHE A 144 -5.08 -1.07 0.10
CA PHE A 144 -4.01 -0.92 -0.84
C PHE A 144 -3.34 -2.28 -1.09
N ASN A 145 -3.27 -2.68 -2.35
CA ASN A 145 -2.45 -3.78 -2.82
C ASN A 145 -1.36 -3.16 -3.70
N PRO A 146 -0.06 -3.25 -3.33
CA PRO A 146 1.03 -2.65 -4.07
C PRO A 146 1.30 -3.36 -5.39
N GLY A 147 0.60 -4.47 -5.69
CA GLY A 147 0.91 -5.37 -6.79
C GLY A 147 2.07 -6.29 -6.42
N SER A 148 2.82 -6.70 -7.45
CA SER A 148 3.92 -7.65 -7.33
C SER A 148 5.21 -6.98 -7.75
N ILE A 149 6.20 -6.93 -6.86
CA ILE A 149 7.56 -6.47 -7.20
C ILE A 149 8.47 -7.63 -7.67
N GLY A 150 7.97 -8.86 -7.56
CA GLY A 150 8.68 -10.06 -7.96
C GLY A 150 8.54 -10.43 -9.44
N PRO A 151 8.78 -11.72 -9.81
CA PRO A 151 8.67 -12.20 -11.17
C PRO A 151 7.29 -11.92 -11.78
N ARG A 152 7.27 -11.47 -13.03
CA ARG A 152 6.04 -11.16 -13.76
C ARG A 152 5.06 -12.35 -13.73
N ARG A 153 3.81 -12.06 -13.40
CA ARG A 153 2.69 -13.01 -13.52
C ARG A 153 1.73 -12.52 -14.59
N PHE A 154 1.48 -13.37 -15.58
CA PHE A 154 0.59 -13.06 -16.70
C PHE A 154 1.04 -11.75 -17.40
N THR A 155 0.11 -10.82 -17.58
CA THR A 155 0.34 -9.49 -18.16
C THR A 155 0.38 -8.37 -17.11
N LEU A 156 0.41 -8.72 -15.82
CA LEU A 156 0.41 -7.73 -14.75
C LEU A 156 1.75 -6.98 -14.69
N PRO A 157 1.73 -5.69 -14.29
CA PRO A 157 2.94 -4.89 -14.18
C PRO A 157 3.80 -5.37 -13.00
N ILE A 158 5.10 -5.12 -13.08
CA ILE A 158 6.02 -5.32 -11.95
C ILE A 158 6.14 -3.97 -11.25
N ILE A 159 5.51 -3.85 -10.10
CA ILE A 159 5.35 -2.57 -9.41
C ILE A 159 5.49 -2.75 -7.89
N PHE A 160 5.67 -1.63 -7.20
CA PHE A 160 5.51 -1.55 -5.76
C PHE A 160 4.68 -0.31 -5.38
N GLY A 161 4.35 -0.19 -4.11
CA GLY A 161 3.61 0.92 -3.56
C GLY A 161 4.46 1.90 -2.78
N GLU A 162 4.15 3.18 -2.92
CA GLU A 162 4.68 4.25 -2.08
C GLU A 162 3.51 4.92 -1.36
N LEU A 163 3.64 5.05 -0.04
CA LEU A 163 2.71 5.72 0.83
C LEU A 163 3.42 6.92 1.45
N THR A 164 2.82 8.09 1.32
CA THR A 164 3.28 9.31 2.00
C THR A 164 2.24 9.72 3.02
N VAL A 165 2.63 9.77 4.28
CA VAL A 165 1.79 10.15 5.42
C VAL A 165 2.24 11.51 5.92
N SER A 166 1.34 12.49 5.87
CA SER A 166 1.54 13.80 6.48
C SER A 166 0.40 14.10 7.44
N ARG A 167 0.54 15.17 8.24
CA ARG A 167 -0.45 15.59 9.26
C ARG A 167 -1.91 15.63 8.78
N ALA A 168 -2.13 15.89 7.49
CA ALA A 168 -3.47 16.09 6.94
C ALA A 168 -3.91 15.03 5.93
N ARG A 169 -3.00 14.19 5.41
CA ARG A 169 -3.32 13.28 4.31
C ARG A 169 -2.44 12.03 4.30
N VAL A 170 -3.02 10.96 3.78
CA VAL A 170 -2.31 9.76 3.35
C VAL A 170 -2.48 9.66 1.84
N ASP A 171 -1.37 9.77 1.11
CA ASP A 171 -1.34 9.54 -0.33
C ASP A 171 -0.73 8.17 -0.61
N VAL A 172 -1.30 7.44 -1.57
CA VAL A 172 -0.77 6.15 -2.02
C VAL A 172 -0.63 6.16 -3.53
N ARG A 173 0.50 5.66 -4.02
CA ARG A 173 0.74 5.50 -5.45
C ARG A 173 1.46 4.20 -5.76
N HIS A 174 1.23 3.69 -6.94
CA HIS A 174 2.01 2.60 -7.52
C HIS A 174 3.18 3.16 -8.31
N VAL A 175 4.34 2.50 -8.20
CA VAL A 175 5.57 2.84 -8.93
C VAL A 175 5.96 1.65 -9.77
N ASP A 176 6.14 1.88 -11.07
CA ASP A 176 6.54 0.87 -12.03
C ASP A 176 8.04 0.58 -11.93
N CYS A 177 8.43 -0.70 -11.82
CA CYS A 177 9.83 -1.08 -11.67
C CYS A 177 10.62 -1.02 -12.97
N GLU A 178 9.98 -0.98 -14.13
CA GLU A 178 10.64 -0.90 -15.44
C GLU A 178 10.90 0.57 -15.81
N THR A 179 9.98 1.47 -15.47
CA THR A 179 10.08 2.90 -15.82
C THR A 179 10.48 3.79 -14.65
N GLY A 180 10.09 3.45 -13.41
CA GLY A 180 10.24 4.28 -12.21
C GLY A 180 9.20 5.36 -12.06
N LEU A 181 8.28 5.43 -13.00
CA LEU A 181 7.23 6.42 -13.00
C LEU A 181 6.04 5.91 -12.19
N LYS A 182 5.15 6.84 -11.85
CA LYS A 182 3.85 6.48 -11.30
C LYS A 182 3.12 5.57 -12.29
N TRP A 183 2.78 4.37 -11.84
CA TRP A 183 1.98 3.45 -12.62
C TRP A 183 0.51 3.86 -12.58
N MET A 184 -0.18 3.70 -13.70
CA MET A 184 -1.61 3.95 -13.83
C MET A 184 -2.32 2.75 -14.47
N PRO A 185 -3.52 2.39 -14.01
CA PRO A 185 -4.30 1.33 -14.62
C PRO A 185 -4.57 1.61 -16.10
N PRO A 186 -4.46 0.61 -17.00
CA PRO A 186 -4.86 0.73 -18.38
C PRO A 186 -6.32 1.23 -18.47
N GLY A 187 -6.56 2.33 -19.19
CA GLY A 187 -7.89 2.93 -19.34
C GLY A 187 -8.16 4.18 -18.47
N ARG A 188 -7.27 4.54 -17.53
CA ARG A 188 -7.24 5.90 -16.95
C ARG A 188 -6.23 6.75 -17.72
N ILE A 189 -6.68 7.44 -18.76
CA ILE A 189 -5.87 8.49 -19.40
C ILE A 189 -5.92 9.70 -18.47
N SER A 190 -4.77 10.18 -17.99
CA SER A 190 -4.66 11.52 -17.43
C SER A 190 -4.84 12.51 -18.59
N ALA A 191 -6.03 13.10 -18.72
CA ALA A 191 -6.17 14.28 -19.57
C ALA A 191 -5.37 15.43 -18.92
N PRO A 192 -4.41 16.06 -19.60
CA PRO A 192 -3.85 17.32 -19.12
C PRO A 192 -4.86 18.43 -19.44
N GLY A 193 -5.46 19.03 -18.42
CA GLY A 193 -6.15 20.33 -18.56
C GLY A 193 -7.66 20.39 -18.31
N ALA A 194 -8.25 19.59 -17.42
CA ALA A 194 -9.60 19.89 -16.93
C ALA A 194 -9.50 20.88 -15.76
N ASN A 195 -9.64 22.17 -16.09
CA ASN A 195 -9.77 23.26 -15.13
C ASN A 195 -11.04 23.07 -14.29
N GLU A 196 -10.90 23.03 -12.98
CA GLU A 196 -12.02 23.06 -12.03
C GLU A 196 -12.65 24.46 -12.06
N THR A 197 -13.71 24.64 -12.84
CA THR A 197 -14.70 25.70 -12.63
C THR A 197 -16.03 25.29 -13.23
N GLU A 198 -16.91 24.71 -12.42
CA GLU A 198 -18.36 24.89 -12.61
C GLU A 198 -18.87 25.72 -11.43
N PRO A 199 -19.30 26.98 -11.65
CA PRO A 199 -20.05 27.70 -10.66
C PRO A 199 -21.53 27.29 -10.67
N SER A 200 -22.10 27.48 -9.48
CA SER A 200 -23.44 27.20 -9.01
C SER A 200 -24.61 27.79 -9.81
N ARG A 201 -25.74 27.07 -9.73
CA ARG A 201 -27.15 27.50 -9.62
C ARG A 201 -27.74 28.35 -10.76
N ASP A 202 -28.85 27.86 -11.30
CA ASP A 202 -30.03 28.68 -11.57
C ASP A 202 -31.29 27.83 -11.35
N ASP A 203 -31.90 28.03 -10.17
CA ASP A 203 -33.35 27.90 -10.00
C ASP A 203 -33.96 29.19 -10.59
N ASP A 204 -34.75 29.10 -11.65
CA ASP A 204 -35.79 30.09 -11.87
C ASP A 204 -36.99 29.49 -12.63
N GLU A 205 -38.07 29.34 -11.88
CA GLU A 205 -39.42 29.08 -12.35
C GLU A 205 -39.94 30.28 -13.17
N PRO A 206 -40.95 30.09 -14.04
CA PRO A 206 -42.01 31.09 -13.99
C PRO A 206 -43.42 30.48 -13.94
N ARG A 207 -44.15 30.97 -12.93
CA ARG A 207 -45.61 30.95 -12.79
C ARG A 207 -46.32 31.42 -14.06
N ARG A 208 -47.44 30.76 -14.41
CA ARG A 208 -48.83 31.28 -14.36
C ARG A 208 -49.77 30.54 -15.31
N THR A 209 -50.80 29.94 -14.71
CA THR A 209 -52.23 29.97 -15.09
C THR A 209 -52.59 30.48 -16.49
N ARG A 210 -53.27 29.62 -17.26
CA ARG A 210 -54.60 29.89 -17.83
C ARG A 210 -55.34 28.58 -18.06
#